data_AF-A0A9D2WR57-F1
#
_entry.id   AF-A0A9D2WR57-F1
#
_cell.length_a   1.000
_cell.length_b   1.000
_cell.length_c   1.000
_cell.angle_alpha   90.00
_cell.angle_beta   90.00
_cell.angle_gamma   90.00
#
_symmetry.space_group_name_H-M   'P 1'
#
loop_
_entity.id
_entity.type
_entity.pdbx_description
1 polymer ?
#
loop_
_entity_poly.entity_id
_entity_poly.type
_entity_poly.pdbx_seq_one_letter_code
_entity_poly.pdbx_strand_id
1 'polypeptide(L)'
;MQKVFPNQETSSSFNNTKIPSRRKICIEPAQTASNARHRCQTNNFQKLLEKWYNMVGLSSNHLLLLYYIIMLWERICVKCMEMNCMQLTVLGCWAPYPRPEEACSGYLLKNDSTALMLEAGHGSFARLTKNIDYKQLDGVVITHYHPDHYADIHCLRHAIEGARRDGRMENKIKLFIPPEPSEIYRELSGFTKAFDVINIAELPTSELPAALPGGLIPGSPLSSVPAKTAQLNELTLYFIPILHVLPGYAVLISQGKQSLFFTSDTAPTPEISRAAVNVDLLLCEASGLNKDADKMAGLHMTSGQAGELARQVRAARLVLTHFWPEYNVDDLLAEAGEAFGSAVFAAAQDKIFTLP
;
A
#
# COMPACT_ATOMS: atom_id res chain seq x y z
N MET A 1 -27.78 -45.51 15.79
CA MET A 1 -27.31 -45.65 17.19
C MET A 1 -26.41 -44.47 17.51
N GLN A 2 -26.96 -43.47 18.19
CA GLN A 2 -26.23 -42.30 18.70
C GLN A 2 -25.29 -42.76 19.82
N LYS A 3 -24.02 -42.31 19.79
CA LYS A 3 -23.12 -42.41 20.94
C LYS A 3 -23.01 -41.03 21.58
N VAL A 4 -23.62 -40.96 22.75
CA VAL A 4 -23.62 -39.86 23.72
C VAL A 4 -22.25 -39.83 24.41
N PHE A 5 -21.62 -38.66 24.49
CA PHE A 5 -20.48 -38.40 25.39
C PHE A 5 -21.00 -37.81 26.69
N PRO A 6 -20.56 -38.28 27.88
CA PRO A 6 -21.06 -37.77 29.15
C PRO A 6 -20.36 -36.49 29.59
N ASN A 7 -21.17 -35.54 30.06
CA ASN A 7 -20.75 -34.37 30.83
C ASN A 7 -20.07 -34.79 32.14
N GLN A 8 -18.94 -34.18 32.46
CA GLN A 8 -18.43 -34.11 33.83
C GLN A 8 -18.41 -32.65 34.28
N GLU A 9 -19.30 -32.36 35.22
CA GLU A 9 -19.23 -31.21 36.10
C GLU A 9 -18.07 -31.41 37.09
N THR A 10 -17.21 -30.42 37.24
CA THR A 10 -16.42 -30.24 38.46
C THR A 10 -16.54 -28.81 38.94
N SER A 11 -17.27 -28.68 40.05
CA SER A 11 -17.29 -27.52 40.92
C SER A 11 -15.99 -27.48 41.74
N SER A 12 -15.35 -26.31 41.81
CA SER A 12 -14.43 -26.03 42.92
C SER A 12 -14.43 -24.54 43.29
N SER A 13 -15.09 -24.29 44.41
CA SER A 13 -14.76 -23.33 45.48
C SER A 13 -14.03 -22.03 45.12
N PHE A 14 -14.80 -20.94 45.18
CA PHE A 14 -14.34 -19.61 45.57
C PHE A 14 -13.57 -19.66 46.88
N ASN A 15 -12.36 -19.11 46.91
CA ASN A 15 -11.73 -18.69 48.15
C ASN A 15 -11.16 -17.27 48.03
N ASN A 16 -11.56 -16.49 49.02
CA ASN A 16 -11.31 -15.07 49.22
C ASN A 16 -9.85 -14.80 49.61
N THR A 17 -9.12 -14.03 48.81
CA THR A 17 -7.88 -13.38 49.27
C THR A 17 -7.80 -11.93 48.82
N LYS A 18 -8.15 -11.05 49.77
CA LYS A 18 -7.67 -9.68 50.03
C LYS A 18 -6.99 -8.91 48.89
N ILE A 19 -7.70 -7.86 48.46
CA ILE A 19 -7.22 -6.72 47.67
C ILE A 19 -6.31 -5.82 48.54
N PRO A 20 -5.06 -5.51 48.12
CA PRO A 20 -4.30 -4.39 48.67
C PRO A 20 -4.50 -3.12 47.84
N SER A 21 -4.60 -2.00 48.54
CA SER A 21 -4.88 -0.66 48.05
C SER A 21 -3.81 -0.04 47.15
N ARG A 22 -4.28 0.53 46.03
CA ARG A 22 -3.78 1.69 45.25
C ARG A 22 -2.39 2.24 45.62
N ARG A 23 -1.43 2.05 44.71
CA ARG A 23 -0.40 3.06 44.40
C ARG A 23 -0.58 3.50 42.95
N LYS A 24 -0.92 4.77 42.74
CA LYS A 24 -0.89 5.43 41.43
C LYS A 24 0.57 5.54 41.01
N ILE A 25 0.98 4.80 39.99
CA ILE A 25 2.19 5.08 39.23
C ILE A 25 1.71 5.78 37.96
N CYS A 26 1.96 7.08 37.87
CA CYS A 26 1.77 7.84 36.65
C CYS A 26 2.86 7.41 35.66
N ILE A 27 2.49 6.69 34.61
CA ILE A 27 3.33 6.49 33.43
C ILE A 27 2.86 7.56 32.43
N GLU A 28 3.61 8.64 32.31
CA GLU A 28 3.43 9.64 31.25
C GLU A 28 3.75 9.00 29.89
N PRO A 29 2.98 9.26 28.82
CA PRO A 29 3.38 8.87 27.47
C PRO A 29 4.55 9.75 27.02
N ALA A 30 5.62 9.12 26.52
CA ALA A 30 6.74 9.78 25.87
C ALA A 30 6.30 10.46 24.56
N GLN A 31 5.75 11.68 24.67
CA GLN A 31 5.43 12.60 23.57
C GLN A 31 6.30 13.86 23.63
N THR A 32 7.61 13.77 23.87
CA THR A 32 8.47 14.96 23.88
C THR A 32 9.91 14.67 23.44
N ALA A 33 10.10 14.37 22.16
CA ALA A 33 11.42 14.49 21.53
C ALA A 33 11.38 15.29 20.21
N SER A 34 10.32 15.12 19.39
CA SER A 34 10.10 15.95 18.19
C SER A 34 9.69 17.39 18.56
N ASN A 35 8.83 17.56 19.56
CA ASN A 35 8.39 18.87 20.05
C ASN A 35 9.52 19.70 20.70
N ALA A 36 10.55 19.04 21.24
CA ALA A 36 11.70 19.72 21.85
C ALA A 36 12.66 20.26 20.78
N ARG A 37 12.86 19.55 19.66
CA ARG A 37 13.67 20.03 18.52
C ARG A 37 12.97 21.17 17.77
N HIS A 38 11.64 21.11 17.62
CA HIS A 38 10.88 22.23 17.04
C HIS A 38 10.90 23.48 17.92
N ARG A 39 10.72 23.36 19.25
CA ARG A 39 10.84 24.51 20.18
C ARG A 39 12.25 25.14 20.21
N CYS A 40 13.29 24.35 19.98
CA CYS A 40 14.65 24.85 20.00
C CYS A 40 15.01 25.64 18.72
N GLN A 41 14.43 25.28 17.57
CA GLN A 41 14.64 26.00 16.31
C GLN A 41 13.80 27.29 16.21
N THR A 42 12.59 27.32 16.79
CA THR A 42 11.73 28.53 16.80
C THR A 42 12.36 29.70 17.57
N ASN A 43 13.09 29.42 18.66
CA ASN A 43 13.72 30.46 19.48
C ASN A 43 14.91 31.17 18.79
N ASN A 44 15.63 30.47 17.91
CA ASN A 44 16.72 31.07 17.14
C ASN A 44 16.20 31.86 15.92
N PHE A 45 15.12 31.39 15.30
CA PHE A 45 14.48 32.08 14.18
C PHE A 45 13.82 33.39 14.62
N GLN A 46 13.11 33.40 15.78
CA GLN A 46 12.56 34.62 16.36
C GLN A 46 13.63 35.68 16.64
N LYS A 47 14.79 35.29 17.21
CA LYS A 47 15.89 36.23 17.51
C LYS A 47 16.55 36.79 16.25
N LEU A 48 16.65 35.99 15.19
CA LEU A 48 17.16 36.43 13.88
C LEU A 48 16.19 37.38 13.17
N LEU A 49 14.88 37.12 13.26
CA LEU A 49 13.83 37.99 12.76
C LEU A 49 13.78 39.32 13.51
N GLU A 50 13.85 39.32 14.85
CA GLU A 50 13.90 40.55 15.67
C GLU A 50 15.13 41.41 15.33
N LYS A 51 16.30 40.79 15.13
CA LYS A 51 17.52 41.51 14.71
C LYS A 51 17.41 42.12 13.32
N TRP A 52 16.87 41.36 12.36
CA TRP A 52 16.67 41.85 11.00
C TRP A 52 15.61 42.96 10.96
N TYR A 53 14.56 42.89 11.79
CA TYR A 53 13.45 43.85 11.80
C TYR A 53 13.73 45.17 12.52
N ASN A 54 14.54 45.17 13.59
CA ASN A 54 15.04 46.41 14.18
C ASN A 54 15.84 47.25 13.17
N MET A 55 16.30 46.61 12.09
CA MET A 55 16.96 47.25 10.95
C MET A 55 15.97 47.87 9.92
N VAL A 56 14.69 47.46 9.91
CA VAL A 56 13.69 47.84 8.87
C VAL A 56 12.57 48.74 9.41
N GLY A 57 12.42 48.92 10.73
CA GLY A 57 11.61 49.99 11.32
C GLY A 57 10.07 49.80 11.26
N LEU A 58 9.58 48.56 11.27
CA LEU A 58 8.14 48.26 11.25
C LEU A 58 7.56 48.09 12.68
N SER A 59 6.30 48.51 12.89
CA SER A 59 5.64 48.47 14.20
C SER A 59 5.21 47.06 14.64
N SER A 60 5.08 46.81 15.95
CA SER A 60 4.76 45.50 16.55
C SER A 60 3.49 44.83 16.02
N ASN A 61 2.53 45.60 15.51
CA ASN A 61 1.30 45.08 14.92
C ASN A 61 1.53 44.40 13.56
N HIS A 62 2.55 44.81 12.80
CA HIS A 62 2.92 44.17 11.54
C HIS A 62 3.58 42.81 11.76
N LEU A 63 4.27 42.62 12.89
CA LEU A 63 4.90 41.35 13.27
C LEU A 63 3.86 40.27 13.59
N LEU A 64 2.82 40.63 14.36
CA LEU A 64 1.73 39.70 14.62
C LEU A 64 1.01 39.31 13.33
N LEU A 65 0.73 40.28 12.44
CA LEU A 65 0.04 39.99 11.19
C LEU A 65 0.88 39.08 10.28
N LEU A 66 2.18 39.33 10.13
CA LEU A 66 3.07 38.49 9.31
C LEU A 66 3.25 37.09 9.92
N TYR A 67 3.38 36.99 11.25
CA TYR A 67 3.42 35.70 11.94
C TYR A 67 2.11 34.92 11.76
N TYR A 68 0.96 35.59 11.88
CA TYR A 68 -0.34 34.97 11.59
C TYR A 68 -0.45 34.53 10.14
N ILE A 69 0.00 35.34 9.17
CA ILE A 69 0.01 34.99 7.74
C ILE A 69 0.91 33.78 7.48
N ILE A 70 2.11 33.71 8.06
CA ILE A 70 3.02 32.57 7.92
C ILE A 70 2.42 31.32 8.54
N MET A 71 1.87 31.41 9.76
CA MET A 71 1.21 30.28 10.43
C MET A 71 -0.06 29.81 9.70
N LEU A 72 -0.83 30.75 9.13
CA LEU A 72 -1.96 30.45 8.25
C LEU A 72 -1.48 29.81 6.95
N TRP A 73 -0.40 30.30 6.36
CA TRP A 73 0.18 29.75 5.13
C TRP A 73 0.76 28.36 5.34
N GLU A 74 1.48 28.09 6.43
CA GLU A 74 1.94 26.75 6.81
C GLU A 74 0.77 25.79 7.05
N ARG A 75 -0.30 26.24 7.73
CA ARG A 75 -1.50 25.42 7.94
C ARG A 75 -2.28 25.17 6.64
N ILE A 76 -2.37 26.15 5.75
CA ILE A 76 -3.00 26.01 4.44
C ILE A 76 -2.15 25.09 3.55
N CYS A 77 -0.83 25.25 3.53
CA CYS A 77 0.09 24.38 2.79
C CYS A 77 0.05 22.94 3.27
N VAL A 78 0.06 22.67 4.58
CA VAL A 78 -0.06 21.31 5.12
C VAL A 78 -1.40 20.69 4.74
N LYS A 79 -2.49 21.44 4.84
CA LYS A 79 -3.83 20.95 4.46
C LYS A 79 -3.96 20.73 2.95
N CYS A 80 -3.34 21.58 2.12
CA CYS A 80 -3.27 21.41 0.67
C CYS A 80 -2.32 20.27 0.24
N MET A 81 -1.26 19.98 1.01
CA MET A 81 -0.38 18.84 0.80
C MET A 81 -1.06 17.52 1.20
N GLU A 82 -1.89 17.51 2.24
CA GLU A 82 -2.72 16.36 2.60
C GLU A 82 -3.78 16.04 1.53
N MET A 83 -4.24 17.03 0.76
CA MET A 83 -5.28 16.86 -0.27
C MET A 83 -4.78 16.10 -1.52
N ASN A 84 -3.53 16.24 -1.96
CA ASN A 84 -3.06 15.57 -3.19
C ASN A 84 -2.19 14.32 -2.98
N CYS A 85 -2.13 13.78 -1.76
CA CYS A 85 -1.28 12.62 -1.47
C CYS A 85 -1.96 11.29 -1.80
N MET A 86 -1.23 10.36 -2.41
CA MET A 86 -1.68 8.98 -2.54
C MET A 86 -1.72 8.30 -1.17
N GLN A 87 -2.81 7.58 -0.91
CA GLN A 87 -3.02 6.78 0.29
C GLN A 87 -3.31 5.33 -0.09
N LEU A 88 -2.50 4.40 0.39
CA LEU A 88 -2.72 2.96 0.24
C LEU A 88 -3.42 2.41 1.48
N THR A 89 -4.63 1.92 1.34
CA THR A 89 -5.35 1.17 2.37
C THR A 89 -5.26 -0.32 2.07
N VAL A 90 -4.78 -1.11 3.03
CA VAL A 90 -4.71 -2.56 2.88
C VAL A 90 -6.10 -3.16 3.14
N LEU A 91 -6.70 -3.74 2.11
CA LEU A 91 -7.97 -4.46 2.24
C LEU A 91 -7.71 -5.89 2.69
N GLY A 92 -6.67 -6.53 2.15
CA GLY A 92 -6.16 -7.84 2.55
C GLY A 92 -4.73 -8.07 2.06
N CYS A 93 -4.02 -8.99 2.71
CA CYS A 93 -2.59 -9.22 2.53
C CYS A 93 -2.16 -10.69 2.63
N TRP A 94 -3.12 -11.62 2.67
CA TRP A 94 -2.85 -13.05 2.81
C TRP A 94 -2.90 -13.79 1.48
N ALA A 95 -2.19 -14.91 1.41
CA ALA A 95 -2.20 -15.82 0.27
C ALA A 95 -1.74 -17.24 0.65
N PRO A 96 -2.26 -18.32 0.03
CA PRO A 96 -3.29 -18.31 -1.02
C PRO A 96 -4.73 -18.32 -0.45
N TYR A 97 -4.89 -18.19 0.86
CA TYR A 97 -6.18 -18.08 1.54
C TYR A 97 -6.06 -17.12 2.73
N PRO A 98 -7.16 -16.51 3.21
CA PRO A 98 -7.08 -15.59 4.33
C PRO A 98 -7.14 -16.31 5.67
N ARG A 99 -6.62 -15.65 6.70
CA ARG A 99 -6.96 -15.97 8.10
C ARG A 99 -8.43 -15.62 8.41
N PRO A 100 -9.01 -16.14 9.51
CA PRO A 100 -10.38 -15.82 9.89
C PRO A 100 -10.65 -14.31 9.95
N GLU A 101 -11.74 -13.87 9.31
CA GLU A 101 -12.18 -12.46 9.25
C GLU A 101 -11.22 -11.48 8.53
N GLU A 102 -10.22 -12.03 7.84
CA GLU A 102 -9.29 -11.28 7.00
C GLU A 102 -9.52 -11.59 5.51
N ALA A 103 -8.73 -10.97 4.64
CA ALA A 103 -8.89 -11.10 3.20
C ALA A 103 -7.55 -11.43 2.51
N CYS A 104 -7.65 -12.06 1.34
CA CYS A 104 -6.50 -12.20 0.44
C CYS A 104 -6.10 -10.86 -0.16
N SER A 105 -5.05 -10.86 -1.01
CA SER A 105 -4.53 -9.69 -1.71
C SER A 105 -5.61 -8.73 -2.20
N GLY A 106 -5.56 -7.51 -1.70
CA GLY A 106 -6.46 -6.44 -2.08
C GLY A 106 -6.01 -5.13 -1.44
N TYR A 107 -5.87 -4.08 -2.24
CA TYR A 107 -5.38 -2.79 -1.78
C TYR A 107 -6.13 -1.66 -2.45
N LEU A 108 -6.58 -0.68 -1.68
CA LEU A 108 -7.21 0.52 -2.21
C LEU A 108 -6.19 1.65 -2.21
N LEU A 109 -5.75 2.07 -3.40
CA LEU A 109 -4.96 3.28 -3.59
C LEU A 109 -5.91 4.43 -3.93
N LYS A 110 -5.86 5.50 -3.15
CA LYS A 110 -6.75 6.65 -3.31
C LYS A 110 -5.99 7.97 -3.23
N ASN A 111 -6.39 8.93 -4.06
CA ASN A 111 -6.13 10.36 -3.88
C ASN A 111 -7.47 11.12 -4.01
N ASP A 112 -7.46 12.45 -4.06
CA ASP A 112 -8.67 13.27 -4.15
C ASP A 112 -9.51 13.03 -5.41
N SER A 113 -8.90 12.58 -6.51
CA SER A 113 -9.54 12.45 -7.83
C SER A 113 -9.70 11.00 -8.31
N THR A 114 -9.04 10.04 -7.67
CA THR A 114 -8.92 8.67 -8.16
C THR A 114 -9.00 7.66 -7.02
N ALA A 115 -9.83 6.63 -7.19
CA ALA A 115 -9.83 5.42 -6.38
C ALA A 115 -9.53 4.19 -7.26
N LEU A 116 -8.38 3.56 -7.01
CA LEU A 116 -7.88 2.39 -7.71
C LEU A 116 -7.79 1.20 -6.76
N MET A 117 -8.39 0.08 -7.12
CA MET A 117 -8.22 -1.18 -6.41
C MET A 117 -7.13 -2.02 -7.10
N LEU A 118 -6.10 -2.41 -6.35
CA LEU A 118 -5.09 -3.38 -6.76
C LEU A 118 -5.48 -4.72 -6.16
N GLU A 119 -5.70 -5.71 -7.04
CA GLU A 119 -6.25 -7.03 -6.72
C GLU A 119 -7.68 -7.01 -6.13
N ALA A 120 -8.39 -8.08 -6.40
CA ALA A 120 -9.68 -8.41 -5.82
C ALA A 120 -9.68 -9.84 -5.28
N GLY A 121 -8.75 -10.15 -4.39
CA GLY A 121 -8.66 -11.43 -3.71
C GLY A 121 -9.87 -11.75 -2.83
N HIS A 122 -10.01 -13.02 -2.44
CA HIS A 122 -11.12 -13.48 -1.61
C HIS A 122 -11.31 -12.62 -0.34
N GLY A 123 -12.52 -12.08 -0.14
CA GLY A 123 -12.89 -11.25 1.00
C GLY A 123 -12.58 -9.76 0.84
N SER A 124 -11.72 -9.37 -0.11
CA SER A 124 -11.27 -7.99 -0.29
C SER A 124 -12.41 -7.02 -0.67
N PHE A 125 -13.46 -7.48 -1.37
CA PHE A 125 -14.60 -6.62 -1.73
C PHE A 125 -15.43 -6.24 -0.49
N ALA A 126 -15.66 -7.19 0.42
CA ALA A 126 -16.32 -6.88 1.68
C ALA A 126 -15.52 -5.85 2.50
N ARG A 127 -14.18 -5.92 2.43
CA ARG A 127 -13.29 -4.93 3.05
C ARG A 127 -13.31 -3.57 2.35
N LEU A 128 -13.34 -3.55 1.01
CA LEU A 128 -13.46 -2.33 0.21
C LEU A 128 -14.67 -1.49 0.64
N THR A 129 -15.83 -2.14 0.77
CA THR A 129 -17.10 -1.46 1.11
C THR A 129 -17.14 -0.83 2.50
N LYS A 130 -16.19 -1.16 3.39
CA LYS A 130 -15.98 -0.45 4.67
C LYS A 130 -15.21 0.85 4.52
N ASN A 131 -14.40 0.98 3.46
CA ASN A 131 -13.47 2.08 3.25
C ASN A 131 -14.04 3.12 2.27
N ILE A 132 -14.71 2.67 1.20
CA ILE A 132 -15.40 3.54 0.23
C ILE A 132 -16.71 2.91 -0.22
N ASP A 133 -17.58 3.74 -0.80
CA ASP A 133 -18.65 3.23 -1.66
C ASP A 133 -18.02 2.70 -2.96
N TYR A 134 -18.22 1.42 -3.29
CA TYR A 134 -17.62 0.78 -4.48
C TYR A 134 -17.93 1.50 -5.80
N LYS A 135 -19.01 2.29 -5.84
CA LYS A 135 -19.38 3.11 -7.01
C LYS A 135 -18.38 4.26 -7.26
N GLN A 136 -17.54 4.57 -6.29
CA GLN A 136 -16.49 5.60 -6.40
C GLN A 136 -15.18 5.06 -7.00
N LEU A 137 -15.06 3.75 -7.22
CA LEU A 137 -13.89 3.18 -7.87
C LEU A 137 -13.81 3.63 -9.34
N ASP A 138 -12.64 4.12 -9.74
CA ASP A 138 -12.33 4.47 -11.13
C ASP A 138 -11.71 3.30 -11.90
N GLY A 139 -10.96 2.44 -11.19
CA GLY A 139 -10.27 1.32 -11.80
C GLY A 139 -10.00 0.17 -10.85
N VAL A 140 -9.86 -1.02 -11.43
CA VAL A 140 -9.35 -2.24 -10.79
C VAL A 140 -8.21 -2.79 -11.64
N VAL A 141 -7.11 -3.16 -11.00
CA VAL A 141 -6.01 -3.89 -11.63
C VAL A 141 -5.97 -5.30 -11.04
N ILE A 142 -6.04 -6.31 -11.88
CA ILE A 142 -5.71 -7.70 -11.51
C ILE A 142 -4.39 -8.03 -12.17
N THR A 143 -3.40 -8.41 -11.37
CA THR A 143 -2.04 -8.61 -11.91
C THR A 143 -1.87 -9.95 -12.62
N HIS A 144 -2.49 -11.00 -12.08
CA HIS A 144 -2.50 -12.36 -12.60
C HIS A 144 -3.70 -13.14 -12.04
N TYR A 145 -3.93 -14.36 -12.53
CA TYR A 145 -5.16 -15.11 -12.25
C TYR A 145 -5.01 -16.26 -11.23
N HIS A 146 -4.29 -16.04 -10.13
CA HIS A 146 -4.49 -16.88 -8.95
C HIS A 146 -5.74 -16.41 -8.17
N PRO A 147 -6.61 -17.31 -7.68
CA PRO A 147 -7.90 -16.92 -7.09
C PRO A 147 -7.81 -15.94 -5.90
N ASP A 148 -6.73 -15.99 -5.13
CA ASP A 148 -6.43 -15.07 -4.05
C ASP A 148 -6.09 -13.64 -4.51
N HIS A 149 -6.02 -13.40 -5.82
CA HIS A 149 -5.85 -12.08 -6.43
C HIS A 149 -7.09 -11.56 -7.15
N TYR A 150 -8.04 -12.42 -7.53
CA TYR A 150 -9.18 -11.97 -8.36
C TYR A 150 -10.55 -12.54 -8.00
N ALA A 151 -10.68 -13.49 -7.07
CA ALA A 151 -11.96 -14.18 -6.81
C ALA A 151 -13.13 -13.21 -6.50
N ASP A 152 -12.88 -12.10 -5.80
CA ASP A 152 -13.92 -11.13 -5.45
C ASP A 152 -14.31 -10.21 -6.63
N ILE A 153 -13.63 -10.28 -7.78
CA ILE A 153 -14.03 -9.54 -8.99
C ILE A 153 -15.46 -9.92 -9.43
N HIS A 154 -15.87 -11.18 -9.21
CA HIS A 154 -17.20 -11.67 -9.56
C HIS A 154 -18.28 -11.03 -8.68
N CYS A 155 -18.00 -10.87 -7.39
CA CYS A 155 -18.89 -10.17 -6.45
C CYS A 155 -18.97 -8.68 -6.77
N LEU A 156 -17.83 -8.04 -7.01
CA LEU A 156 -17.76 -6.63 -7.41
C LEU A 156 -18.55 -6.38 -8.71
N ARG A 157 -18.39 -7.23 -9.73
CA ARG A 157 -19.17 -7.19 -10.97
C ARG A 157 -20.68 -7.19 -10.69
N HIS A 158 -21.17 -8.11 -9.88
CA HIS A 158 -22.60 -8.20 -9.55
C HIS A 158 -23.12 -6.94 -8.87
N ALA A 159 -22.33 -6.36 -7.95
CA ALA A 159 -22.70 -5.12 -7.28
C ALA A 159 -22.81 -3.95 -8.25
N ILE A 160 -21.84 -3.81 -9.17
CA ILE A 160 -21.84 -2.76 -10.20
C ILE A 160 -23.00 -2.96 -11.17
N GLU A 161 -23.19 -4.15 -11.73
CA GLU A 161 -24.30 -4.42 -12.65
C GLU A 161 -25.66 -4.14 -12.01
N GLY A 162 -25.83 -4.52 -10.74
CA GLY A 162 -27.03 -4.20 -9.97
C GLY A 162 -27.22 -2.70 -9.80
N ALA A 163 -26.17 -1.97 -9.42
CA ALA A 163 -26.21 -0.51 -9.30
C ALA A 163 -26.55 0.19 -10.62
N ARG A 164 -26.00 -0.29 -11.74
CA ARG A 164 -26.27 0.26 -13.07
C ARG A 164 -27.69 -0.03 -13.53
N ARG A 165 -28.18 -1.25 -13.32
CA ARG A 165 -29.56 -1.63 -13.65
C ARG A 165 -30.59 -0.79 -12.90
N ASP A 166 -30.32 -0.47 -11.64
CA ASP A 166 -31.25 0.28 -10.79
C ASP A 166 -31.05 1.82 -10.90
N GLY A 167 -30.16 2.29 -11.78
CA GLY A 167 -29.90 3.73 -11.99
C GLY A 167 -29.10 4.42 -10.88
N ARG A 168 -28.47 3.66 -9.97
CA ARG A 168 -27.62 4.20 -8.88
C ARG A 168 -26.18 4.49 -9.33
N MET A 169 -25.81 4.04 -10.54
CA MET A 169 -24.49 4.20 -11.14
C MET A 169 -24.66 4.25 -12.66
N GLU A 170 -24.02 5.20 -13.34
CA GLU A 170 -24.11 5.30 -14.81
C GLU A 170 -22.87 4.70 -15.47
N ASN A 171 -21.71 5.13 -14.99
CA ASN A 171 -20.40 4.79 -15.53
C ASN A 171 -20.01 3.33 -15.21
N LYS A 172 -19.16 2.77 -16.04
CA LYS A 172 -18.45 1.51 -15.76
C LYS A 172 -17.12 1.82 -15.09
N ILE A 173 -16.53 0.78 -14.52
CA ILE A 173 -15.20 0.85 -13.89
C ILE A 173 -14.17 0.31 -14.89
N LYS A 174 -12.98 0.91 -14.97
CA LYS A 174 -11.90 0.33 -15.81
C LYS A 174 -11.36 -0.94 -15.16
N LEU A 175 -11.17 -2.00 -15.94
CA LEU A 175 -10.63 -3.27 -15.44
C LEU A 175 -9.39 -3.64 -16.24
N PHE A 176 -8.20 -3.47 -15.66
CA PHE A 176 -6.92 -3.82 -16.26
C PHE A 176 -6.56 -5.27 -15.91
N ILE A 177 -6.43 -6.12 -16.92
CA ILE A 177 -6.18 -7.55 -16.72
C ILE A 177 -5.19 -8.12 -17.77
N PRO A 178 -4.40 -9.14 -17.44
CA PRO A 178 -3.53 -9.82 -18.40
C PRO A 178 -4.35 -10.64 -19.41
N PRO A 179 -3.85 -10.86 -20.64
CA PRO A 179 -4.56 -11.66 -21.64
C PRO A 179 -4.57 -13.17 -21.33
N GLU A 180 -3.76 -13.63 -20.38
CA GLU A 180 -3.54 -15.06 -20.11
C GLU A 180 -3.66 -15.38 -18.60
N PRO A 181 -4.10 -16.61 -18.25
CA PRO A 181 -4.67 -17.62 -19.14
C PRO A 181 -5.95 -17.20 -19.89
N SER A 182 -6.02 -17.53 -21.19
CA SER A 182 -7.07 -17.07 -22.10
C SER A 182 -8.49 -17.50 -21.72
N GLU A 183 -8.66 -18.58 -20.96
CA GLU A 183 -9.96 -19.02 -20.44
C GLU A 183 -10.52 -18.01 -19.45
N ILE A 184 -9.74 -17.67 -18.42
CA ILE A 184 -10.12 -16.70 -17.38
C ILE A 184 -10.25 -15.31 -18.00
N TYR A 185 -9.32 -14.90 -18.88
CA TYR A 185 -9.42 -13.63 -19.58
C TYR A 185 -10.73 -13.52 -20.38
N ARG A 186 -11.16 -14.59 -21.07
CA ARG A 186 -12.41 -14.59 -21.85
C ARG A 186 -13.65 -14.44 -20.98
N GLU A 187 -13.64 -15.04 -19.79
CA GLU A 187 -14.71 -14.84 -18.82
C GLU A 187 -14.76 -13.38 -18.35
N LEU A 188 -13.64 -12.86 -17.83
CA LEU A 188 -13.59 -11.53 -17.23
C LEU A 188 -13.80 -10.41 -18.26
N SER A 189 -13.28 -10.57 -19.49
CA SER A 189 -13.55 -9.65 -20.60
C SER A 189 -15.01 -9.63 -21.04
N GLY A 190 -15.79 -10.65 -20.69
CA GLY A 190 -17.24 -10.70 -20.85
C GLY A 190 -18.01 -9.78 -19.90
N PHE A 191 -17.39 -9.26 -18.83
CA PHE A 191 -18.03 -8.44 -17.80
C PHE A 191 -18.29 -6.98 -18.23
N THR A 192 -18.58 -6.79 -19.52
CA THR A 192 -18.78 -5.49 -20.20
C THR A 192 -19.92 -4.65 -19.65
N LYS A 193 -20.84 -5.23 -18.87
CA LYS A 193 -21.89 -4.47 -18.17
C LYS A 193 -21.39 -3.79 -16.90
N ALA A 194 -20.36 -4.31 -16.26
CA ALA A 194 -19.75 -3.69 -15.09
C ALA A 194 -18.51 -2.87 -15.46
N PHE A 195 -17.70 -3.39 -16.38
CA PHE A 195 -16.36 -2.91 -16.63
C PHE A 195 -16.11 -2.46 -18.07
N ASP A 196 -15.24 -1.48 -18.23
CA ASP A 196 -14.49 -1.25 -19.46
C ASP A 196 -13.17 -2.00 -19.33
N VAL A 197 -13.14 -3.20 -19.92
CA VAL A 197 -12.02 -4.14 -19.77
C VAL A 197 -10.87 -3.75 -20.70
N ILE A 198 -9.67 -3.70 -20.13
CA ILE A 198 -8.43 -3.27 -20.77
C ILE A 198 -7.45 -4.43 -20.71
N ASN A 199 -7.09 -4.94 -21.89
CA ASN A 199 -6.01 -5.91 -22.04
C ASN A 199 -4.67 -5.23 -21.83
N ILE A 200 -3.97 -5.55 -20.75
CA ILE A 200 -2.68 -4.92 -20.42
C ILE A 200 -1.66 -5.12 -21.54
N ALA A 201 -1.68 -6.26 -22.25
CA ALA A 201 -0.73 -6.53 -23.33
C ALA A 201 -0.93 -5.63 -24.56
N GLU A 202 -2.13 -5.08 -24.75
CA GLU A 202 -2.46 -4.19 -25.89
C GLU A 202 -2.19 -2.71 -25.60
N LEU A 203 -1.86 -2.36 -24.35
CA LEU A 203 -1.48 -1.00 -23.98
C LEU A 203 -0.22 -0.53 -24.74
N PRO A 204 -0.08 0.79 -24.96
CA PRO A 204 1.16 1.34 -25.49
C PRO A 204 2.32 1.00 -24.54
N THR A 205 3.48 0.73 -25.14
CA THR A 205 4.72 0.55 -24.39
C THR A 205 5.39 1.91 -24.26
N SER A 206 5.77 2.28 -23.04
CA SER A 206 6.64 3.43 -22.80
C SER A 206 7.83 2.99 -21.96
N GLU A 207 8.90 3.77 -22.06
CA GLU A 207 10.05 3.61 -21.18
C GLU A 207 9.71 4.21 -19.82
N LEU A 208 10.10 3.53 -18.74
CA LEU A 208 9.97 4.09 -17.40
C LEU A 208 10.69 5.45 -17.32
N PRO A 209 10.10 6.43 -16.60
CA PRO A 209 10.72 7.73 -16.45
C PRO A 209 12.12 7.56 -15.83
N ALA A 210 13.14 8.09 -16.51
CA ALA A 210 14.53 7.99 -16.06
C ALA A 210 14.76 8.59 -14.67
N ALA A 211 13.85 9.43 -14.18
CA ALA A 211 13.87 9.97 -12.83
C ALA A 211 12.48 9.85 -12.20
N LEU A 212 12.24 8.75 -11.47
CA LEU A 212 11.44 8.90 -10.26
C LEU A 212 12.19 9.90 -9.35
N PRO A 213 11.52 10.90 -8.75
CA PRO A 213 12.20 11.99 -8.06
C PRO A 213 12.89 11.51 -6.78
N GLY A 214 14.13 11.05 -6.93
CA GLY A 214 15.02 10.60 -5.86
C GLY A 214 16.50 10.53 -6.27
N GLY A 215 16.85 11.06 -7.45
CA GLY A 215 18.24 11.14 -7.92
C GLY A 215 18.69 9.88 -8.68
N LEU A 216 18.97 10.06 -9.96
CA LEU A 216 19.73 9.11 -10.77
C LEU A 216 21.12 8.90 -10.17
N ILE A 217 21.63 7.67 -10.23
CA ILE A 217 23.05 7.40 -10.09
C ILE A 217 23.76 7.93 -11.35
N PRO A 218 24.72 8.86 -11.25
CA PRO A 218 25.56 9.21 -12.38
C PRO A 218 26.35 7.98 -12.82
N GLY A 219 26.17 7.53 -14.07
CA GLY A 219 26.98 6.46 -14.68
C GLY A 219 26.40 5.04 -14.67
N SER A 220 25.15 4.82 -14.23
CA SER A 220 24.48 3.54 -14.50
C SER A 220 23.96 3.53 -15.95
N PRO A 221 24.34 2.57 -16.80
CA PRO A 221 23.70 2.41 -18.10
C PRO A 221 22.25 1.98 -17.85
N LEU A 222 21.30 2.94 -17.86
CA LEU A 222 19.88 2.62 -17.88
C LEU A 222 19.56 1.98 -19.24
N SER A 223 19.56 0.66 -19.33
CA SER A 223 18.58 0.04 -20.23
C SER A 223 17.22 0.30 -19.57
N SER A 224 16.49 1.24 -20.12
CA SER A 224 15.11 1.54 -19.71
C SER A 224 14.29 0.24 -19.70
N VAL A 225 13.44 0.07 -18.69
CA VAL A 225 12.56 -1.11 -18.61
C VAL A 225 11.33 -0.78 -19.45
N PRO A 226 11.10 -1.47 -20.58
CA PRO A 226 9.89 -1.24 -21.36
C PRO A 226 8.69 -1.72 -20.54
N ALA A 227 7.72 -0.84 -20.34
CA ALA A 227 6.52 -1.14 -19.57
C ALA A 227 5.26 -0.80 -20.36
N LYS A 228 4.24 -1.64 -20.23
CA LYS A 228 2.89 -1.30 -20.72
C LYS A 228 2.36 -0.17 -19.88
N THR A 229 1.76 0.84 -20.50
CA THR A 229 1.45 2.10 -19.82
C THR A 229 0.00 2.51 -20.03
N ALA A 230 -0.65 2.99 -18.97
CA ALA A 230 -2.00 3.54 -19.03
C ALA A 230 -2.15 4.77 -18.12
N GLN A 231 -3.12 5.62 -18.48
CA GLN A 231 -3.57 6.72 -17.63
C GLN A 231 -4.92 6.37 -16.99
N LEU A 232 -4.99 6.55 -15.67
CA LEU A 232 -6.23 6.51 -14.90
C LEU A 232 -6.36 7.83 -14.12
N ASN A 233 -7.12 8.77 -14.67
CA ASN A 233 -7.23 10.14 -14.15
C ASN A 233 -5.81 10.74 -13.97
N GLU A 234 -5.40 11.10 -12.75
CA GLU A 234 -4.07 11.64 -12.47
C GLU A 234 -2.98 10.58 -12.25
N LEU A 235 -3.36 9.30 -12.18
CA LEU A 235 -2.42 8.19 -11.98
C LEU A 235 -1.87 7.68 -13.31
N THR A 236 -0.55 7.59 -13.39
CA THR A 236 0.12 6.84 -14.47
C THR A 236 0.46 5.45 -13.97
N LEU A 237 -0.01 4.43 -14.71
CA LEU A 237 0.21 3.02 -14.39
C LEU A 237 1.22 2.45 -15.39
N TYR A 238 2.26 1.80 -14.87
CA TYR A 238 3.22 1.03 -15.65
C TYR A 238 3.17 -0.43 -15.22
N PHE A 239 3.02 -1.33 -16.18
CA PHE A 239 2.93 -2.76 -15.96
C PHE A 239 4.21 -3.44 -16.45
N ILE A 240 4.91 -4.10 -15.53
CA ILE A 240 6.20 -4.76 -15.76
C ILE A 240 5.98 -6.28 -15.62
N PRO A 241 6.34 -7.10 -16.62
CA PRO A 241 6.17 -8.56 -16.52
C PRO A 241 6.89 -9.14 -15.30
N ILE A 242 6.22 -10.06 -14.62
CA ILE A 242 6.76 -10.83 -13.46
C ILE A 242 7.28 -12.20 -13.90
N LEU A 243 8.13 -12.78 -13.05
CA LEU A 243 8.55 -14.18 -13.17
C LEU A 243 7.77 -15.02 -12.15
N HIS A 244 6.72 -15.70 -12.63
CA HIS A 244 5.80 -16.48 -11.82
C HIS A 244 5.14 -17.60 -12.63
N VAL A 245 4.37 -18.51 -11.99
CA VAL A 245 3.74 -19.65 -12.70
C VAL A 245 2.69 -19.22 -13.72
N LEU A 246 1.95 -18.14 -13.43
CA LEU A 246 1.01 -17.52 -14.35
C LEU A 246 1.61 -16.22 -14.90
N PRO A 247 1.38 -15.90 -16.19
CA PRO A 247 1.72 -14.59 -16.71
C PRO A 247 1.02 -13.49 -15.92
N GLY A 248 1.73 -12.40 -15.65
CA GLY A 248 1.17 -11.26 -14.97
C GLY A 248 2.09 -10.06 -14.96
N TYR A 249 1.76 -9.09 -14.10
CA TYR A 249 2.48 -7.83 -14.03
C TYR A 249 2.67 -7.30 -12.61
N ALA A 250 3.87 -6.84 -12.31
CA ALA A 250 4.10 -5.85 -11.26
C ALA A 250 3.60 -4.49 -11.76
N VAL A 251 3.27 -3.61 -10.82
CA VAL A 251 2.64 -2.31 -11.14
C VAL A 251 3.40 -1.19 -10.46
N LEU A 252 4.00 -0.30 -11.26
CA LEU A 252 4.44 1.00 -10.79
C LEU A 252 3.32 2.01 -11.02
N ILE A 253 2.97 2.74 -9.98
CA ILE A 253 1.94 3.76 -9.98
C ILE A 253 2.58 5.07 -9.60
N SER A 254 2.45 6.09 -10.45
CA SER A 254 2.98 7.41 -10.17
C SER A 254 1.92 8.50 -10.25
N GLN A 255 2.07 9.50 -9.38
CA GLN A 255 1.30 10.74 -9.39
C GLN A 255 2.25 11.90 -9.04
N GLY A 256 2.53 12.76 -10.01
CA GLY A 256 3.46 13.87 -9.82
C GLY A 256 4.84 13.38 -9.36
N LYS A 257 5.16 13.58 -8.08
CA LYS A 257 6.42 13.10 -7.48
C LYS A 257 6.30 11.80 -6.70
N GLN A 258 5.08 11.34 -6.43
CA GLN A 258 4.84 10.17 -5.60
C GLN A 258 4.84 8.90 -6.44
N SER A 259 5.34 7.82 -5.86
CA SER A 259 5.49 6.53 -6.53
C SER A 259 5.25 5.36 -5.58
N LEU A 260 4.41 4.42 -6.03
CA LEU A 260 4.19 3.13 -5.39
C LEU A 260 4.59 2.03 -6.37
N PHE A 261 5.41 1.09 -5.95
CA PHE A 261 5.69 -0.13 -6.70
C PHE A 261 5.09 -1.33 -5.99
N PHE A 262 4.13 -1.99 -6.63
CA PHE A 262 3.57 -3.25 -6.17
C PHE A 262 4.16 -4.40 -6.97
N THR A 263 4.84 -5.33 -6.30
CA THR A 263 5.57 -6.41 -6.97
C THR A 263 4.67 -7.47 -7.60
N SER A 264 3.42 -7.59 -7.12
CA SER A 264 2.64 -8.83 -7.29
C SER A 264 3.46 -10.04 -6.80
N ASP A 265 3.14 -11.22 -7.32
CA ASP A 265 3.82 -12.47 -7.10
C ASP A 265 4.94 -12.62 -8.13
N THR A 266 6.19 -12.61 -7.69
CA THR A 266 7.34 -12.73 -8.57
C THR A 266 8.55 -13.25 -7.82
N ALA A 267 9.36 -14.04 -8.52
CA ALA A 267 10.77 -14.19 -8.16
C ALA A 267 11.54 -12.87 -8.38
N PRO A 268 12.71 -12.70 -7.74
CA PRO A 268 13.61 -11.59 -8.04
C PRO A 268 14.02 -11.56 -9.51
N THR A 269 13.84 -10.43 -10.18
CA THR A 269 14.35 -10.22 -11.55
C THR A 269 15.04 -8.87 -11.70
N PRO A 270 16.01 -8.74 -12.63
CA PRO A 270 16.64 -7.47 -12.95
C PRO A 270 15.63 -6.39 -13.41
N GLU A 271 14.55 -6.78 -14.09
CA GLU A 271 13.48 -5.90 -14.56
C GLU A 271 12.73 -5.27 -13.38
N ILE A 272 12.35 -6.07 -12.38
CA ILE A 272 11.70 -5.59 -11.16
C ILE A 272 12.63 -4.65 -10.40
N SER A 273 13.91 -5.02 -10.22
CA SER A 273 14.89 -4.16 -9.55
C SER A 273 15.09 -2.83 -10.28
N ARG A 274 15.20 -2.83 -11.61
CA ARG A 274 15.37 -1.59 -12.39
C ARG A 274 14.10 -0.72 -12.36
N ALA A 275 12.92 -1.32 -12.29
CA ALA A 275 11.65 -0.60 -12.30
C ALA A 275 11.28 0.03 -10.95
N ALA A 276 11.77 -0.54 -9.84
CA ALA A 276 11.45 -0.07 -8.49
C ALA A 276 12.46 0.93 -7.89
N VAL A 277 13.41 1.45 -8.69
CA VAL A 277 14.47 2.36 -8.19
C VAL A 277 13.88 3.66 -7.64
N ASN A 278 14.27 4.01 -6.40
CA ASN A 278 13.91 5.22 -5.66
C ASN A 278 12.39 5.42 -5.47
N VAL A 279 11.61 4.34 -5.35
CA VAL A 279 10.16 4.45 -5.09
C VAL A 279 9.87 4.90 -3.66
N ASP A 280 8.80 5.66 -3.47
CA ASP A 280 8.41 6.16 -2.13
C ASP A 280 7.80 5.08 -1.24
N LEU A 281 7.16 4.09 -1.87
CA LEU A 281 6.64 2.90 -1.22
C LEU A 281 6.84 1.69 -2.14
N LEU A 282 7.59 0.71 -1.64
CA LEU A 282 7.68 -0.63 -2.22
C LEU A 282 6.72 -1.54 -1.45
N LEU A 283 5.64 -1.96 -2.09
CA LEU A 283 4.70 -2.98 -1.60
C LEU A 283 5.15 -4.32 -2.18
N CYS A 284 5.86 -5.11 -1.37
CA CYS A 284 6.59 -6.29 -1.81
C CYS A 284 5.95 -7.57 -1.27
N GLU A 285 5.82 -8.60 -2.11
CA GLU A 285 5.51 -9.94 -1.62
C GLU A 285 6.61 -10.48 -0.70
N ALA A 286 6.22 -11.29 0.28
CA ALA A 286 7.13 -12.00 1.16
C ALA A 286 6.49 -13.33 1.58
N SER A 287 6.44 -14.25 0.61
CA SER A 287 5.68 -15.50 0.73
C SER A 287 6.30 -16.50 1.72
N GLY A 288 7.57 -16.33 2.10
CA GLY A 288 8.22 -17.15 3.15
C GLY A 288 9.54 -16.61 3.64
N LEU A 289 10.22 -17.39 4.48
CA LEU A 289 11.50 -17.04 5.10
C LEU A 289 12.68 -17.51 4.22
N ASN A 290 13.90 -17.05 4.50
CA ASN A 290 15.11 -17.45 3.75
C ASN A 290 15.35 -18.97 3.75
N LYS A 291 14.90 -19.68 4.79
CA LYS A 291 14.96 -21.15 4.85
C LYS A 291 14.15 -21.83 3.72
N ASP A 292 13.22 -21.12 3.09
CA ASP A 292 12.35 -21.62 2.04
C ASP A 292 12.83 -21.22 0.63
N ALA A 293 13.97 -20.54 0.50
CA ALA A 293 14.48 -20.01 -0.76
C ALA A 293 14.53 -21.05 -1.89
N ASP A 294 15.00 -22.27 -1.60
CA ASP A 294 15.07 -23.35 -2.60
C ASP A 294 13.69 -23.76 -3.15
N LYS A 295 12.64 -23.69 -2.32
CA LYS A 295 11.26 -24.05 -2.71
C LYS A 295 10.59 -22.92 -3.51
N MET A 296 11.02 -21.69 -3.30
CA MET A 296 10.45 -20.48 -3.89
C MET A 296 11.21 -20.01 -5.13
N ALA A 297 12.38 -20.58 -5.39
CA ALA A 297 13.26 -20.21 -6.49
C ALA A 297 12.52 -20.19 -7.83
N GLY A 298 12.53 -19.03 -8.49
CA GLY A 298 11.88 -18.82 -9.79
C GLY A 298 10.37 -18.63 -9.73
N LEU A 299 9.76 -18.56 -8.54
CA LEU A 299 8.32 -18.39 -8.34
C LEU A 299 7.95 -17.17 -7.48
N HIS A 300 8.60 -17.03 -6.32
CA HIS A 300 8.27 -16.04 -5.27
C HIS A 300 9.53 -15.45 -4.64
N MET A 301 9.35 -14.47 -3.74
CA MET A 301 10.41 -13.92 -2.90
C MET A 301 10.30 -14.40 -1.46
N THR A 302 11.45 -14.68 -0.86
CA THR A 302 11.57 -14.73 0.61
C THR A 302 11.53 -13.32 1.20
N SER A 303 11.27 -13.20 2.51
CA SER A 303 11.37 -11.93 3.23
C SER A 303 12.76 -11.30 3.14
N GLY A 304 13.83 -12.10 3.25
CA GLY A 304 15.19 -11.60 3.05
C GLY A 304 15.39 -11.03 1.65
N GLN A 305 14.93 -11.72 0.60
CA GLN A 305 14.99 -11.23 -0.78
C GLN A 305 14.18 -9.94 -0.99
N ALA A 306 13.01 -9.81 -0.35
CA ALA A 306 12.24 -8.57 -0.36
C ALA A 306 13.01 -7.40 0.29
N GLY A 307 13.69 -7.66 1.40
CA GLY A 307 14.57 -6.68 2.05
C GLY A 307 15.79 -6.30 1.20
N GLU A 308 16.42 -7.29 0.55
CA GLU A 308 17.53 -7.07 -0.38
C GLU A 308 17.12 -6.21 -1.58
N LEU A 309 15.95 -6.50 -2.17
CA LEU A 309 15.36 -5.70 -3.24
C LEU A 309 15.17 -4.25 -2.78
N ALA A 310 14.52 -4.03 -1.62
CA ALA A 310 14.29 -2.70 -1.09
C ALA A 310 15.59 -1.90 -0.90
N ARG A 311 16.66 -2.55 -0.42
CA ARG A 311 17.99 -1.94 -0.28
C ARG A 311 18.60 -1.62 -1.64
N GLN A 312 18.58 -2.57 -2.57
CA GLN A 312 19.14 -2.43 -3.91
C GLN A 312 18.51 -1.25 -4.66
N VAL A 313 17.18 -1.13 -4.56
CA VAL A 313 16.42 -0.10 -5.26
C VAL A 313 16.31 1.21 -4.48
N ARG A 314 16.83 1.26 -3.24
CA ARG A 314 16.76 2.42 -2.35
C ARG A 314 15.32 2.89 -2.14
N ALA A 315 14.41 1.94 -1.93
CA ALA A 315 13.03 2.25 -1.60
C ALA A 315 12.99 3.13 -0.34
N ALA A 316 12.17 4.19 -0.33
CA ALA A 316 12.05 5.04 0.84
C ALA A 316 11.38 4.30 2.01
N ARG A 317 10.42 3.41 1.69
CA ARG A 317 9.73 2.53 2.64
C ARG A 317 9.45 1.17 2.01
N LEU A 318 9.66 0.12 2.80
CA LEU A 318 9.25 -1.25 2.47
C LEU A 318 8.01 -1.65 3.26
N VAL A 319 6.96 -2.06 2.55
CA VAL A 319 5.78 -2.69 3.12
C VAL A 319 5.72 -4.13 2.59
N LEU A 320 5.81 -5.11 3.48
CA LEU A 320 5.63 -6.51 3.11
C LEU A 320 4.15 -6.88 3.07
N THR A 321 3.79 -7.72 2.12
CA THR A 321 2.43 -8.26 1.94
C THR A 321 2.49 -9.68 1.36
N HIS A 322 1.34 -10.24 0.98
CA HIS A 322 1.24 -11.58 0.38
C HIS A 322 1.82 -12.66 1.32
N PHE A 323 1.34 -12.64 2.56
CA PHE A 323 1.84 -13.52 3.60
C PHE A 323 1.19 -14.89 3.52
N TRP A 324 1.99 -15.93 3.74
CA TRP A 324 1.46 -17.25 4.05
C TRP A 324 0.79 -17.24 5.44
N PRO A 325 -0.49 -17.64 5.59
CA PRO A 325 -1.25 -17.57 6.84
C PRO A 325 -0.60 -18.22 8.05
N GLU A 326 0.25 -19.22 7.85
CA GLU A 326 0.90 -19.96 8.94
C GLU A 326 2.19 -19.32 9.45
N TYR A 327 2.73 -18.30 8.77
CA TYR A 327 3.93 -17.61 9.26
C TYR A 327 3.60 -16.62 10.38
N ASN A 328 4.53 -16.50 11.32
CA ASN A 328 4.59 -15.33 12.18
C ASN A 328 5.16 -14.16 11.38
N VAL A 329 4.35 -13.10 11.23
CA VAL A 329 4.73 -11.93 10.41
C VAL A 329 5.94 -11.21 11.00
N ASP A 330 6.14 -11.25 12.32
CA ASP A 330 7.29 -10.61 12.94
C ASP A 330 8.62 -11.24 12.51
N ASP A 331 8.64 -12.54 12.24
CA ASP A 331 9.85 -13.24 11.75
C ASP A 331 10.19 -12.78 10.32
N LEU A 332 9.17 -12.62 9.47
CA LEU A 332 9.32 -12.10 8.10
C LEU A 332 9.83 -10.65 8.12
N LEU A 333 9.28 -9.81 9.00
CA LEU A 333 9.72 -8.42 9.15
C LEU A 333 11.16 -8.31 9.67
N ALA A 334 11.55 -9.16 10.62
CA ALA A 334 12.90 -9.17 11.16
C ALA A 334 13.93 -9.51 10.08
N GLU A 335 13.68 -10.58 9.31
CA GLU A 335 14.58 -11.02 8.24
C GLU A 335 14.68 -9.98 7.11
N ALA A 336 13.55 -9.42 6.68
CA ALA A 336 13.55 -8.34 5.69
C ALA A 336 14.23 -7.06 6.20
N GLY A 337 14.04 -6.72 7.48
CA GLY A 337 14.65 -5.55 8.10
C GLY A 337 16.17 -5.65 8.20
N GLU A 338 16.68 -6.83 8.53
CA GLU A 338 18.12 -7.11 8.52
C GLU A 338 18.71 -6.92 7.11
N ALA A 339 18.07 -7.47 6.09
CA ALA A 339 18.50 -7.35 4.70
C ALA A 339 18.35 -5.91 4.13
N PHE A 340 17.29 -5.20 4.51
CA PHE A 340 17.02 -3.84 4.06
C PHE A 340 17.97 -2.82 4.72
N GLY A 341 18.31 -3.03 6.00
CA GLY A 341 19.07 -2.09 6.82
C GLY A 341 18.25 -0.89 7.29
N SER A 342 16.92 -0.98 7.25
CA SER A 342 15.98 0.06 7.69
C SER A 342 14.69 -0.58 8.21
N ALA A 343 13.78 0.23 8.76
CA ALA A 343 12.49 -0.25 9.25
C ALA A 343 11.61 -0.79 8.11
N VAL A 344 10.96 -1.92 8.38
CA VAL A 344 10.03 -2.60 7.47
C VAL A 344 8.65 -2.64 8.12
N PHE A 345 7.61 -2.45 7.32
CA PHE A 345 6.24 -2.45 7.80
C PHE A 345 5.48 -3.67 7.26
N ALA A 346 4.67 -4.32 8.09
CA ALA A 346 3.68 -5.27 7.58
C ALA A 346 2.46 -4.53 7.03
N ALA A 347 1.98 -4.97 5.86
CA ALA A 347 0.61 -4.78 5.46
C ALA A 347 -0.29 -5.52 6.47
N ALA A 348 -1.35 -4.85 6.90
CA ALA A 348 -2.34 -5.43 7.80
C ALA A 348 -3.68 -4.82 7.45
N GLN A 349 -4.74 -5.60 7.54
CA GLN A 349 -6.09 -5.17 7.21
C GLN A 349 -6.43 -3.80 7.84
N ASP A 350 -7.04 -2.91 7.04
CA ASP A 350 -7.39 -1.51 7.35
C ASP A 350 -6.22 -0.57 7.63
N LYS A 351 -4.97 -1.03 7.56
CA LYS A 351 -3.81 -0.15 7.73
C LYS A 351 -3.68 0.77 6.51
N ILE A 352 -3.45 2.05 6.80
CA ILE A 352 -3.29 3.10 5.79
C ILE A 352 -1.83 3.55 5.75
N PHE A 353 -1.27 3.64 4.55
CA PHE A 353 0.04 4.20 4.27
C PHE A 353 -0.12 5.42 3.36
N THR A 354 0.13 6.60 3.91
CA THR A 354 0.22 7.85 3.12
C THR A 354 1.58 7.93 2.44
N LEU A 355 1.62 8.21 1.14
CA LEU A 355 2.85 8.46 0.40
C LEU A 355 3.39 9.87 0.73
N PRO A 356 4.72 10.02 0.93
CA PRO A 356 5.35 11.27 1.35
C PRO A 356 5.32 12.37 0.29
#